data_AF-A0A0B2VXS0-F1
#
_entry.id   AF-A0A0B2VXS0-F1
#
_cell.length_a   1.000
_cell.length_b   1.000
_cell.length_c   1.000
_cell.angle_alpha   90.00
_cell.angle_beta   90.00
_cell.angle_gamma   90.00
#
_symmetry.space_group_name_H-M   'P 1'
#
loop_
_entity.id
_entity.type
_entity.pdbx_description
1 polymer ?
#
loop_
_entity_poly.entity_id
_entity_poly.type
_entity_poly.pdbx_seq_one_letter_code
_entity_poly.pdbx_strand_id
1 'polypeptide(L)'
;MNPRSSLATITNVFENAALRAFALNFDEKPLAWIGLNDVAENGEWIWLNGNQSVFKKWAPGYPKSEPNALCVAMNSITGLWVNKDCATRLPFFCSSDQFIYQDNFTTTTALRAKRGDDAAVKNNCRCDTRRIG
;
A
#
# COMPACT_ATOMS: atom_id res chain seq x y z
N MET A 1 -17.23 -10.77 -1.67
CA MET A 1 -15.75 -10.81 -1.60
C MET A 1 -15.21 -10.99 -3.01
N ASN A 2 -14.49 -10.01 -3.55
CA ASN A 2 -13.80 -10.16 -4.83
C ASN A 2 -12.41 -10.78 -4.57
N PRO A 3 -12.12 -12.00 -5.04
CA PRO A 3 -10.83 -12.68 -4.79
C PRO A 3 -9.63 -12.00 -5.49
N ARG A 4 -9.81 -10.84 -6.13
CA ARG A 4 -8.77 -10.11 -6.87
C ARG A 4 -8.49 -8.69 -6.36
N SER A 5 -8.98 -8.32 -5.17
CA SER A 5 -8.61 -7.04 -4.55
C SER A 5 -7.36 -7.21 -3.68
N SER A 6 -6.40 -6.30 -3.83
CA SER A 6 -5.15 -6.24 -3.05
C SER A 6 -4.83 -4.78 -2.71
N LEU A 7 -3.77 -4.52 -1.93
CA LEU A 7 -3.30 -3.14 -1.75
C LEU A 7 -2.95 -2.51 -3.09
N ALA A 8 -3.15 -1.21 -3.18
CA ALA A 8 -3.00 -0.48 -4.43
C ALA A 8 -1.61 -0.65 -5.03
N THR A 9 -1.58 -1.06 -6.29
CA THR A 9 -0.38 -1.00 -7.13
C THR A 9 -0.32 0.38 -7.79
N ILE A 10 0.89 0.94 -7.90
CA ILE A 10 1.10 2.21 -8.60
C ILE A 10 2.11 1.98 -9.72
N THR A 11 1.63 1.98 -10.94
CA THR A 11 2.42 1.71 -12.14
C THR A 11 2.85 2.96 -12.89
N ASN A 12 2.25 4.11 -12.58
CA ASN A 12 2.49 5.38 -13.28
C ASN A 12 2.11 6.62 -12.44
N VAL A 13 2.42 7.80 -12.98
CA VAL A 13 2.16 9.09 -12.34
C VAL A 13 0.67 9.39 -12.16
N PHE A 14 -0.20 8.92 -13.07
CA PHE A 14 -1.64 9.17 -13.01
C PHE A 14 -2.28 8.39 -11.88
N GLU A 15 -1.93 7.12 -11.71
CA GLU A 15 -2.36 6.29 -10.57
C GLU A 15 -1.89 6.89 -9.24
N ASN A 16 -0.63 7.35 -9.19
CA ASN A 16 -0.12 8.03 -8.00
C ASN A 16 -0.89 9.31 -7.68
N ALA A 17 -1.28 10.07 -8.71
CA ALA A 17 -2.06 11.30 -8.53
C ALA A 17 -3.50 10.99 -8.10
N ALA A 18 -4.11 9.95 -8.66
CA ALA A 18 -5.46 9.49 -8.30
C ALA A 18 -5.51 9.05 -6.82
N LEU A 19 -4.58 8.20 -6.39
CA LEU A 19 -4.50 7.79 -4.98
C LEU A 19 -4.25 8.97 -4.06
N ARG A 20 -3.40 9.92 -4.46
CA ARG A 20 -3.14 11.14 -3.68
C ARG A 20 -4.41 11.96 -3.48
N ALA A 21 -5.21 12.11 -4.53
CA ALA A 21 -6.48 12.82 -4.46
C ALA A 21 -7.48 12.11 -3.54
N PHE A 22 -7.59 10.77 -3.61
CA PHE A 22 -8.46 10.00 -2.72
C PHE A 22 -8.04 10.10 -1.25
N ALA A 23 -6.75 10.17 -1.00
CA ALA A 23 -6.18 10.26 0.34
C ALA A 23 -6.50 11.56 1.08
N LEU A 24 -6.95 12.60 0.39
CA LEU A 24 -7.41 13.85 1.01
C LEU A 24 -8.66 13.64 1.88
N ASN A 25 -9.38 12.54 1.68
CA ASN A 25 -10.55 12.15 2.48
C ASN A 25 -10.18 11.36 3.74
N PHE A 26 -8.89 11.18 4.04
CA PHE A 26 -8.46 10.55 5.30
C PHE A 26 -8.34 11.60 6.40
N ASP A 27 -9.24 11.54 7.38
CA ASP A 27 -9.46 12.60 8.37
C ASP A 27 -8.27 12.89 9.30
N GLU A 28 -7.27 12.00 9.43
CA GLU A 28 -6.27 12.13 10.51
C GLU A 28 -4.81 11.78 10.17
N LYS A 29 -4.51 11.04 9.08
CA LYS A 29 -3.13 10.58 8.81
C LYS A 29 -2.70 10.88 7.37
N PRO A 30 -1.57 11.56 7.16
CA PRO A 30 -1.09 11.87 5.82
C PRO A 30 -0.37 10.67 5.17
N LEU A 31 -0.50 9.46 5.69
CA LEU A 31 0.19 8.27 5.19
C LEU A 31 -0.80 7.12 5.04
N ALA A 32 -0.74 6.44 3.91
CA ALA A 32 -1.55 5.27 3.63
C ALA A 32 -0.74 4.18 2.92
N TRP A 33 -0.97 2.93 3.31
CA TRP A 33 -0.27 1.77 2.75
C TRP A 33 -0.61 1.56 1.27
N ILE A 34 0.43 1.19 0.51
CA ILE A 34 0.34 0.72 -0.88
C ILE A 34 0.90 -0.72 -0.95
N GLY A 35 0.72 -1.40 -2.07
CA GLY A 35 1.08 -2.81 -2.22
C GLY A 35 2.57 -3.11 -2.43
N LEU A 36 3.45 -2.11 -2.35
CA LEU A 36 4.89 -2.31 -2.50
C LEU A 36 5.50 -2.76 -1.16
N ASN A 37 6.33 -3.80 -1.19
CA ASN A 37 6.95 -4.36 0.01
C ASN A 37 8.29 -5.08 -0.28
N ASP A 38 9.08 -5.29 0.77
CA ASP A 38 10.39 -5.99 0.78
C ASP A 38 10.33 -7.19 1.75
N VAL A 39 9.16 -7.81 1.91
CA VAL A 39 8.95 -8.85 2.94
C VAL A 39 9.48 -10.22 2.51
N ALA A 40 9.31 -10.57 1.23
CA ALA A 40 9.64 -11.89 0.70
C ALA A 40 11.12 -12.02 0.26
N GLU A 41 11.70 -10.96 -0.30
CA GLU A 41 13.00 -10.98 -0.94
C GLU A 41 13.88 -9.89 -0.31
N ASN A 42 15.06 -10.26 0.18
CA ASN A 42 15.98 -9.31 0.81
C ASN A 42 16.48 -8.27 -0.21
N GLY A 43 15.92 -7.06 -0.17
CA GLY A 43 16.39 -5.92 -0.94
C GLY A 43 15.65 -5.67 -2.26
N GLU A 44 14.60 -6.45 -2.56
CA GLU A 44 13.76 -6.26 -3.75
C GLU A 44 12.35 -5.81 -3.38
N TRP A 45 11.99 -4.62 -3.88
CA TRP A 45 10.66 -4.04 -3.67
C TRP A 45 9.65 -4.59 -4.68
N ILE A 46 8.81 -5.51 -4.24
CA ILE A 46 7.82 -6.23 -5.04
C ILE A 46 6.39 -5.75 -4.76
N TRP A 47 5.54 -5.80 -5.78
CA TRP A 47 4.10 -5.51 -5.65
C TRP A 47 3.33 -6.77 -5.26
N LEU A 48 2.41 -6.67 -4.30
CA LEU A 48 1.64 -7.81 -3.78
C LEU A 48 0.80 -8.56 -4.84
N ASN A 49 0.36 -7.86 -5.89
CA ASN A 49 -0.36 -8.47 -7.02
C ASN A 49 0.57 -9.10 -8.07
N GLY A 50 1.88 -9.12 -7.85
CA GLY A 50 2.87 -9.64 -8.78
C GLY A 50 3.18 -8.70 -9.95
N ASN A 51 2.70 -7.46 -9.94
CA ASN A 51 3.04 -6.49 -10.98
C ASN A 51 4.55 -6.18 -10.97
N GLN A 52 5.13 -6.02 -12.15
CA GLN A 52 6.58 -5.79 -12.32
C GLN A 52 6.94 -4.33 -12.60
N SER A 53 6.05 -3.39 -12.27
CA SER A 53 6.29 -1.98 -12.57
C SER A 53 7.54 -1.45 -11.87
N VAL A 54 8.40 -0.82 -12.68
CA VAL A 54 9.61 -0.11 -12.27
C VAL A 54 9.34 1.32 -11.82
N PHE A 55 8.09 1.77 -11.86
CA PHE A 55 7.73 3.11 -11.40
C PHE A 55 8.01 3.24 -9.90
N LYS A 56 8.78 4.26 -9.52
CA LYS A 56 9.10 4.58 -8.13
C LYS A 56 8.91 6.06 -7.88
N LYS A 57 8.39 6.41 -6.70
CA LYS A 57 8.21 7.80 -6.28
C LYS A 57 8.61 8.01 -4.82
N TRP A 58 9.78 7.48 -4.46
CA TRP A 58 10.35 7.60 -3.13
C TRP A 58 10.54 9.06 -2.71
N ALA A 59 10.32 9.33 -1.43
CA ALA A 59 10.74 10.58 -0.82
C ALA A 59 12.27 10.67 -0.77
N PRO A 60 12.86 11.88 -0.76
CA PRO A 60 14.30 12.04 -0.58
C PRO A 60 14.80 11.28 0.65
N GLY A 61 15.84 10.46 0.47
CA GLY A 61 16.41 9.63 1.54
C GLY A 61 15.69 8.31 1.81
N TYR A 62 14.74 7.90 0.98
CA TYR A 62 14.06 6.61 1.03
C TYR A 62 14.38 5.75 -0.21
N PRO A 63 14.32 4.41 -0.10
CA PRO A 63 14.00 3.64 1.10
C PRO A 63 15.14 3.67 2.14
N LYS A 64 14.78 3.57 3.43
CA LYS A 64 15.72 3.42 4.54
C LYS A 64 16.07 1.95 4.76
N SER A 65 17.33 1.67 5.08
CA SER A 65 17.82 0.33 5.40
C SER A 65 17.57 -0.02 6.88
N GLU A 66 16.30 -0.05 7.29
CA GLU A 66 15.89 -0.43 8.65
C GLU A 66 15.33 -1.87 8.64
N PRO A 67 15.76 -2.77 9.56
CA PRO A 67 15.43 -4.21 9.49
C PRO A 67 13.94 -4.55 9.41
N ASN A 68 13.08 -3.74 10.03
CA ASN A 68 11.63 -3.96 10.08
C ASN A 68 10.85 -3.07 9.11
N ALA A 69 11.50 -2.13 8.40
CA ALA A 69 10.83 -1.17 7.54
C ALA A 69 10.54 -1.77 6.14
N LEU A 70 9.70 -2.80 6.10
CA LEU A 70 9.50 -3.64 4.92
C LEU A 70 8.25 -3.28 4.11
N CYS A 71 7.38 -2.40 4.62
CA CYS A 71 6.14 -2.00 3.95
C CYS A 71 6.21 -0.55 3.50
N VAL A 72 5.53 -0.22 2.40
CA VAL A 72 5.59 1.12 1.80
C VAL A 72 4.27 1.86 1.96
N ALA A 73 4.36 3.09 2.48
CA ALA A 73 3.25 4.02 2.56
C ALA A 73 3.47 5.21 1.62
N MET A 74 2.40 5.67 0.97
CA MET A 74 2.39 6.94 0.25
C MET A 74 1.95 8.07 1.19
N ASN A 75 2.66 9.18 1.13
CA ASN A 75 2.23 10.42 1.75
C ASN A 75 1.12 11.08 0.91
N SER A 76 -0.06 11.30 1.49
CA SER A 76 -1.23 11.88 0.81
C SER A 76 -1.02 13.34 0.41
N ILE A 77 -0.18 14.09 1.12
CA ILE A 77 0.09 15.49 0.84
C ILE A 77 1.07 15.62 -0.33
N THR A 78 2.18 14.89 -0.29
CA THR A 78 3.26 15.01 -1.29
C THR A 78 3.16 14.02 -2.44
N GLY A 79 2.45 12.90 -2.24
CA GLY A 79 2.42 11.77 -3.16
C GLY A 79 3.72 10.97 -3.21
N LEU A 80 4.65 11.20 -2.27
CA LEU A 80 5.94 10.53 -2.18
C LEU A 80 5.88 9.31 -1.24
N TRP A 81 6.73 8.33 -1.50
CA TRP A 81 6.70 7.04 -0.80
C TRP A 81 7.76 6.95 0.29
N VAL A 82 7.42 6.26 1.38
CA VAL A 82 8.32 5.96 2.50
C VAL A 82 8.15 4.51 2.90
N ASN A 83 9.24 3.84 3.29
CA ASN A 83 9.15 2.52 3.93
C ASN A 83 9.07 2.65 5.45
N LYS A 84 8.28 1.79 6.08
CA LYS A 84 7.99 1.79 7.52
C LYS A 84 7.76 0.37 8.03
N ASP A 85 7.82 0.22 9.35
CA ASP A 85 7.39 -1.00 10.02
C ASP A 85 5.95 -1.31 9.64
N CYS A 86 5.73 -2.47 9.03
CA CYS A 86 4.42 -2.95 8.61
C CYS A 86 3.40 -2.88 9.76
N ALA A 87 3.83 -3.12 11.00
CA ALA A 87 2.97 -3.09 12.18
C ALA A 87 2.44 -1.68 12.53
N THR A 88 2.87 -0.64 11.82
CA THR A 88 2.32 0.71 11.96
C THR A 88 0.84 0.73 11.52
N ARG A 89 -0.05 1.23 12.38
CA ARG A 89 -1.48 1.41 12.05
C ARG A 89 -1.67 2.62 11.15
N LEU A 90 -1.89 2.38 9.86
CA LEU A 90 -2.21 3.40 8.85
C LEU A 90 -3.46 2.97 8.06
N PRO A 91 -4.19 3.92 7.46
CA PRO A 91 -5.13 3.59 6.39
C PRO A 91 -4.39 2.93 5.21
N PHE A 92 -5.13 2.34 4.28
CA PHE A 92 -4.56 1.66 3.12
C PHE A 92 -5.40 1.88 1.86
N PHE A 93 -4.75 1.88 0.70
CA PHE A 93 -5.44 1.92 -0.58
C PHE A 93 -5.64 0.51 -1.13
N CYS A 94 -6.73 0.30 -1.85
CA CYS A 94 -7.05 -0.96 -2.51
C CYS A 94 -7.13 -0.79 -4.03
N SER A 95 -6.68 -1.79 -4.79
CA SER A 95 -6.91 -1.92 -6.23
C SER A 95 -7.36 -3.33 -6.58
N SER A 96 -8.16 -3.47 -7.64
CA SER A 96 -8.34 -4.75 -8.33
C SER A 96 -7.86 -4.64 -9.77
N ASP A 97 -7.67 -5.78 -10.46
CA ASP A 97 -7.04 -5.97 -11.79
C ASP A 97 -7.40 -4.95 -12.90
N GLN A 98 -8.44 -4.14 -12.73
CA GLN A 98 -8.92 -3.19 -13.74
C GLN A 98 -9.12 -1.76 -13.21
N PHE A 99 -9.24 -1.54 -11.89
CA PHE A 99 -9.60 -0.23 -11.32
C PHE A 99 -9.10 -0.01 -9.88
N ILE A 100 -8.79 1.25 -9.56
CA ILE A 100 -8.63 1.75 -8.20
C ILE A 100 -10.03 2.08 -7.66
N TYR A 101 -10.46 1.41 -6.59
CA TYR A 101 -11.78 1.66 -5.98
C TYR A 101 -11.65 2.58 -4.77
N GLN A 102 -12.61 3.51 -4.61
CA GLN A 102 -12.86 4.17 -3.34
C GLN A 102 -13.66 3.21 -2.47
N ASP A 103 -13.09 2.82 -1.34
CA ASP A 103 -13.87 2.36 -0.20
C ASP A 103 -13.44 3.23 0.97
N ASN A 104 -14.42 3.70 1.74
CA ASN A 104 -14.18 4.35 3.03
C ASN A 104 -13.73 3.29 4.04
N PHE A 105 -12.59 2.63 3.78
CA PHE A 105 -12.04 1.54 4.59
C PHE A 105 -11.71 2.04 5.98
N THR A 106 -12.66 1.86 6.88
CA THR A 106 -12.62 2.34 8.25
C THR A 106 -11.90 1.38 9.20
N THR A 107 -11.25 0.33 8.69
CA THR A 107 -10.59 -0.65 9.56
C THR A 107 -9.08 -0.46 9.53
N THR A 108 -8.57 0.33 10.47
CA THR A 108 -7.13 0.58 10.71
C THR A 108 -6.45 -0.61 11.41
N THR A 109 -6.49 -1.78 10.79
CA THR A 109 -5.67 -2.91 11.27
C THR A 109 -4.23 -2.72 10.78
N ALA A 110 -3.27 -2.89 11.68
CA ALA A 110 -1.85 -2.90 11.33
C ALA A 110 -1.54 -4.04 10.35
N LEU A 111 -0.65 -3.81 9.36
CA LEU A 111 -0.08 -4.89 8.56
C LEU A 111 0.89 -5.67 9.45
N ARG A 112 0.46 -6.75 10.09
CA ARG A 112 1.36 -7.52 10.96
C ARG A 112 2.25 -8.44 10.12
N ALA A 113 3.27 -7.89 9.48
CA ALA A 113 4.21 -8.65 8.65
C ALA A 113 5.65 -8.50 9.17
N LYS A 114 6.39 -9.61 9.12
CA LYS A 114 7.82 -9.69 9.38
C LYS A 114 8.50 -10.28 8.15
N ARG A 115 9.80 -10.06 8.00
CA ARG A 115 10.60 -10.69 6.94
C ARG A 115 10.34 -12.19 6.86
N GLY A 116 10.09 -12.69 5.66
CA GLY A 116 9.73 -14.09 5.41
C GLY A 116 8.24 -14.45 5.62
N ASP A 117 7.40 -13.50 6.06
CA ASP A 117 5.96 -13.71 6.27
C ASP A 117 5.11 -12.95 5.22
N ASP A 118 5.32 -13.27 3.95
CA ASP A 118 4.60 -12.66 2.80
C ASP A 118 3.09 -12.97 2.86
N ALA A 119 2.72 -14.12 3.42
CA ALA A 119 1.34 -14.48 3.65
C ALA A 119 0.61 -13.48 4.56
N ALA A 120 1.28 -12.93 5.58
CA ALA A 120 0.68 -11.93 6.46
C ALA A 120 0.46 -10.57 5.78
N VAL A 121 1.30 -10.18 4.81
CA VAL A 121 1.03 -8.97 4.02
C VAL A 121 -0.19 -9.21 3.15
N LYS A 122 -0.27 -10.35 2.44
CA LYS A 122 -1.41 -10.70 1.57
C LYS A 122 -2.73 -10.83 2.33
N ASN A 123 -2.71 -11.47 3.51
CA ASN A 123 -3.93 -11.78 4.28
C ASN A 123 -4.50 -10.59 5.07
N ASN A 124 -3.66 -9.62 5.48
CA ASN A 124 -4.13 -8.44 6.21
C ASN A 124 -4.77 -7.37 5.30
N CYS A 125 -4.71 -7.56 3.98
CA CYS A 125 -5.21 -6.63 2.98
C CYS A 125 -6.57 -7.05 2.43
N ARG A 126 -7.51 -7.45 3.31
CA ARG A 126 -8.88 -7.74 2.88
C ARG A 126 -9.61 -6.44 2.60
N CYS A 127 -9.52 -6.00 1.36
CA CYS A 127 -10.38 -4.96 0.82
C CYS A 127 -11.80 -5.53 0.70
N ASP A 128 -12.60 -5.41 1.77
CA ASP A 128 -14.05 -5.63 1.78
C ASP A 128 -14.80 -4.62 0.90
N THR A 129 -14.78 -4.85 -0.41
CA THR A 129 -15.59 -4.05 -1.35
C THR A 129 -17.06 -4.35 -1.08
N ARG A 130 -17.76 -3.48 -0.33
CA ARG A 130 -19.22 -3.56 -0.27
C ARG A 130 -19.73 -3.20 -1.66
N ARG A 131 -20.44 -4.13 -2.31
CA ARG A 131 -21.35 -3.77 -3.40
C ARG A 131 -22.35 -2.78 -2.79
N ILE A 132 -22.27 -1.50 -3.14
CA ILE A 132 -23.42 -0.62 -3.00
C ILE A 132 -24.43 -1.17 -4.02
N GLY A 133 -25.52 -1.72 -3.49
CA GLY A 133 -26.63 -2.26 -4.28
C GLY A 133 -27.39 -1.16 -4.99
#